data_AF-A0A3Q0L0D1-F1
#
_entry.id   AF-A0A3Q0L0D1-F1
#
_cell.length_a   1.000
_cell.length_b   1.000
_cell.length_c   1.000
_cell.angle_alpha   90.00
_cell.angle_beta   90.00
_cell.angle_gamma   90.00
#
_symmetry.space_group_name_H-M   'P 1'
#
loop_
_entity.id
_entity.type
_entity.pdbx_description
1 polymer ?
#
loop_
_entity_poly.entity_id
_entity_poly.type
_entity_poly.pdbx_seq_one_letter_code
_entity_poly.pdbx_strand_id
1 'polypeptide(L)'
;MFIKNFRDGFRGKPNFERLELAQYKIDNYFYECSFPSNYSSFVYERECVSLPISNDAFVNDGHEDIVHLGFVSYRFSNVIKNPLLPCNSQGLLLVIVRIKQVKEKIDDVESLGRILEKEYVDYYHDPNPDHKSQRGRHTEDMENAYRYANKVWGNLPDSDDDSIERNDYLLGSYLRSYPPIKCESVKIGKYGYSKYVEGNIDYKNTVRRFYNLPIKDNYILSFEFKYRLEGEASKKKFRKWLLSSDETFEHKILETLDISRLVDASTENEIAFISSQGKQ
;
A
#
# COMPACT_ATOMS: atom_id res chain seq x y z
N MET A 1 15.28 -17.89 18.11
CA MET A 1 15.31 -17.14 16.82
C MET A 1 15.87 -17.96 15.64
N PHE A 2 17.03 -18.63 15.77
CA PHE A 2 17.67 -19.36 14.67
C PHE A 2 16.84 -20.49 14.04
N ILE A 3 16.22 -21.37 14.85
CA ILE A 3 15.38 -22.49 14.34
C ILE A 3 14.17 -21.96 13.54
N LYS A 4 13.55 -20.87 14.00
CA LYS A 4 12.42 -20.20 13.34
C LYS A 4 12.82 -19.64 11.98
N ASN A 5 13.99 -19.00 11.89
CA ASN A 5 14.50 -18.45 10.62
C ASN A 5 14.83 -19.54 9.60
N PHE A 6 15.36 -20.70 10.02
CA PHE A 6 15.57 -21.84 9.13
C PHE A 6 14.25 -22.43 8.61
N ARG A 7 13.23 -22.53 9.48
CA ARG A 7 11.87 -22.93 9.10
C ARG A 7 11.30 -21.97 8.05
N ASP A 8 11.33 -20.67 8.34
CA ASP A 8 10.80 -19.62 7.48
C ASP A 8 11.63 -19.41 6.20
N GLY A 9 12.91 -19.80 6.22
CA GLY A 9 13.81 -19.72 5.07
C GLY A 9 14.38 -18.35 4.77
N PHE A 10 14.13 -17.37 5.64
CA PHE A 10 14.64 -16.00 5.53
C PHE A 10 14.76 -15.33 6.91
N ARG A 11 15.47 -14.19 6.94
CA ARG A 11 15.66 -13.32 8.10
C ARG A 11 14.99 -11.97 7.85
N GLY A 12 14.77 -11.19 8.89
CA GLY A 12 14.23 -9.82 8.78
C GLY A 12 12.70 -9.73 8.81
N LYS A 13 12.01 -10.84 9.12
CA LYS A 13 10.56 -10.83 9.34
C LYS A 13 10.20 -9.88 10.48
N PRO A 14 9.14 -9.06 10.35
CA PRO A 14 8.68 -8.20 11.43
C PRO A 14 8.37 -9.00 12.71
N ASN A 15 8.83 -8.48 13.86
CA ASN A 15 8.71 -9.10 15.18
C ASN A 15 7.88 -8.22 16.12
N PHE A 16 6.68 -8.69 16.48
CA PHE A 16 5.73 -7.97 17.32
C PHE A 16 6.01 -8.08 18.84
N GLU A 17 7.11 -8.69 19.26
CA GLU A 17 7.50 -8.73 20.69
C GLU A 17 7.80 -7.34 21.26
N ARG A 18 8.27 -6.42 20.42
CA ARG A 18 8.48 -5.01 20.76
C ARG A 18 7.92 -4.14 19.65
N LEU A 19 7.15 -3.13 20.05
CA LEU A 19 6.51 -2.18 19.16
C LEU A 19 7.07 -0.77 19.39
N GLU A 20 7.13 0.01 18.33
CA GLU A 20 7.40 1.44 18.36
C GLU A 20 6.17 2.20 17.88
N LEU A 21 5.82 3.23 18.63
CA LEU A 21 4.63 4.05 18.39
C LEU A 21 4.94 5.11 17.35
N ALA A 22 4.03 5.24 16.38
CA ALA A 22 3.94 6.34 15.44
C ALA A 22 2.69 7.15 15.71
N GLN A 23 2.86 8.47 15.79
CA GLN A 23 1.80 9.42 16.09
C GLN A 23 1.77 10.49 15.01
N TYR A 24 0.57 10.74 14.48
CA TYR A 24 0.32 11.78 13.50
C TYR A 24 -0.86 12.64 13.99
N LYS A 25 -0.64 13.94 14.11
CA LYS A 25 -1.70 14.91 14.39
C LYS A 25 -2.32 15.37 13.07
N ILE A 26 -3.62 15.13 12.90
CA ILE A 26 -4.38 15.65 11.76
C ILE A 26 -5.57 16.45 12.33
N ASP A 27 -5.59 17.75 12.07
CA ASP A 27 -6.49 18.70 12.74
C ASP A 27 -6.47 18.54 14.28
N ASN A 28 -7.62 18.18 14.84
CA ASN A 28 -7.87 18.02 16.28
C ASN A 28 -7.83 16.55 16.72
N TYR A 29 -7.19 15.68 15.96
CA TYR A 29 -7.12 14.25 16.25
C TYR A 29 -5.68 13.75 16.21
N PHE A 30 -5.35 12.83 17.11
CA PHE A 30 -4.16 12.00 17.02
C PHE A 30 -4.51 10.66 16.38
N TYR A 31 -3.70 10.28 15.40
CA TYR A 31 -3.70 8.99 14.75
C TYR A 31 -2.46 8.26 15.20
N GLU A 32 -2.66 7.22 16.00
CA GLU A 32 -1.60 6.47 16.64
C GLU A 32 -1.57 5.05 16.09
N CYS A 33 -0.44 4.59 15.57
CA CYS A 33 -0.29 3.21 15.14
C CYS A 33 1.09 2.69 15.51
N SER A 34 1.22 1.38 15.69
CA SER A 34 2.46 0.77 16.19
C SER A 34 3.09 -0.15 15.15
N PHE A 35 4.42 -0.07 15.03
CA PHE A 35 5.21 -0.89 14.12
C PHE A 35 6.19 -1.79 14.88
N PRO A 36 6.45 -3.02 14.41
CA PRO A 36 7.53 -3.85 14.92
C PRO A 36 8.88 -3.13 14.93
N SER A 37 9.55 -3.09 16.08
CA SER A 37 10.76 -2.29 16.30
C SER A 37 12.01 -2.80 15.57
N ASN A 38 11.93 -3.97 14.93
CA ASN A 38 13.04 -4.58 14.20
C ASN A 38 13.12 -4.10 12.73
N TYR A 39 12.66 -2.89 12.46
CA TYR A 39 12.76 -2.27 11.14
C TYR A 39 14.22 -2.00 10.75
N SER A 40 14.45 -1.90 9.45
CA SER A 40 15.75 -1.57 8.86
C SER A 40 15.95 -0.06 8.69
N SER A 41 14.87 0.68 8.49
CA SER A 41 14.85 2.14 8.40
C SER A 41 13.44 2.63 8.68
N PHE A 42 13.34 3.82 9.28
CA PHE A 42 12.12 4.46 9.69
C PHE A 42 12.27 5.99 9.51
N VAL A 43 11.24 6.68 9.01
CA VAL A 43 11.20 8.15 8.88
C VAL A 43 9.80 8.69 9.22
N TYR A 44 9.74 9.71 10.08
CA TYR A 44 8.60 10.62 10.21
C TYR A 44 8.83 11.81 9.27
N GLU A 45 7.99 11.96 8.26
CA GLU A 45 8.09 13.07 7.31
C GLU A 45 7.20 14.25 7.74
N ARG A 46 5.99 13.96 8.24
CA ARG A 46 5.05 14.97 8.73
C ARG A 46 4.25 14.46 9.92
N GLU A 47 4.55 15.02 11.09
CA GLU A 47 3.87 14.69 12.34
C GLU A 47 2.60 15.52 12.58
N CYS A 48 2.44 16.67 11.90
CA CYS A 48 1.29 17.55 12.04
C CYS A 48 0.77 18.01 10.68
N VAL A 49 -0.52 17.82 10.43
CA VAL A 49 -1.22 18.20 9.21
C VAL A 49 -2.52 18.91 9.57
N SER A 50 -2.83 19.99 8.87
CA SER A 50 -4.13 20.67 8.94
C SER A 50 -4.88 20.50 7.63
N LEU A 51 -6.19 20.27 7.72
CA LEU A 51 -7.09 20.15 6.58
C LEU A 51 -7.90 21.46 6.42
N PRO A 52 -8.02 22.03 5.21
CA PRO A 52 -7.54 21.49 3.93
C PRO A 52 -6.02 21.61 3.77
N ILE A 53 -5.44 20.63 3.09
CA ILE A 53 -4.02 20.61 2.75
C ILE A 53 -3.77 21.54 1.56
N SER A 54 -2.71 22.34 1.62
CA SER A 54 -2.30 23.17 0.50
C SER A 54 -1.85 22.33 -0.71
N ASN A 55 -2.25 22.73 -1.91
CA ASN A 55 -2.00 21.95 -3.15
C ASN A 55 -0.51 21.69 -3.42
N ASP A 56 0.39 22.57 -2.96
CA ASP A 56 1.85 22.43 -3.10
C ASP A 56 2.45 21.35 -2.20
N ALA A 57 1.72 20.87 -1.19
CA ALA A 57 2.16 19.79 -0.32
C ALA A 57 1.98 18.41 -0.95
N PHE A 58 1.13 18.29 -1.97
CA PHE A 58 0.87 17.03 -2.64
C PHE A 58 1.97 16.70 -3.65
N VAL A 59 2.35 15.43 -3.68
CA VAL A 59 3.26 14.86 -4.66
C VAL A 59 2.47 13.87 -5.50
N ASN A 60 2.68 13.92 -6.81
CA ASN A 60 2.09 12.95 -7.73
C ASN A 60 2.85 11.61 -7.63
N ASP A 61 2.16 10.55 -7.24
CA ASP A 61 2.64 9.16 -7.24
C ASP A 61 1.74 8.30 -8.13
N GLY A 62 2.03 8.34 -9.44
CA GLY A 62 1.22 7.68 -10.46
C GLY A 62 -0.17 8.31 -10.55
N HIS A 63 -1.20 7.48 -10.37
CA HIS A 63 -2.60 7.91 -10.39
C HIS A 63 -3.07 8.70 -9.15
N GLU A 64 -2.21 8.93 -8.15
CA GLU A 64 -2.61 9.53 -6.87
C GLU A 64 -1.84 10.82 -6.58
N ASP A 65 -2.52 11.77 -5.95
CA ASP A 65 -1.89 12.92 -5.31
C ASP A 65 -1.84 12.66 -3.80
N ILE A 66 -0.62 12.60 -3.26
CA ILE A 66 -0.37 12.12 -1.88
C ILE A 66 0.45 13.09 -1.04
N VAL A 67 0.23 13.05 0.27
CA VAL A 67 1.12 13.62 1.28
C VAL A 67 1.66 12.49 2.14
N HIS A 68 2.97 12.28 2.12
CA HIS A 68 3.62 11.31 2.99
C HIS A 68 3.62 11.80 4.44
N LEU A 69 3.20 10.93 5.36
CA LEU A 69 3.32 11.16 6.81
C LEU A 69 4.58 10.49 7.36
N GLY A 70 4.89 9.29 6.86
CA GLY A 70 6.11 8.57 7.22
C GLY A 70 6.17 7.18 6.59
N PHE A 71 7.30 6.51 6.78
CA PHE A 71 7.46 5.13 6.34
C PHE A 71 8.32 4.29 7.29
N VAL A 72 8.07 2.98 7.26
CA VAL A 72 8.85 1.95 7.95
C VAL A 72 9.26 0.90 6.94
N SER A 73 10.50 0.42 6.99
CA SER A 73 10.99 -0.59 6.06
C SER A 73 11.59 -1.81 6.76
N TYR A 74 11.37 -3.00 6.19
CA TYR A 74 11.92 -4.27 6.65
C TYR A 74 12.66 -4.94 5.49
N ARG A 75 13.96 -5.16 5.65
CA ARG A 75 14.77 -5.90 4.68
C ARG A 75 14.81 -7.38 5.02
N PHE A 76 14.45 -8.19 4.04
CA PHE A 76 14.52 -9.64 4.14
C PHE A 76 15.86 -10.13 3.61
N SER A 77 16.47 -11.06 4.31
CA SER A 77 17.78 -11.58 3.94
C SER A 77 17.84 -13.10 3.93
N ASN A 78 18.79 -13.64 3.17
CA ASN A 78 19.06 -15.07 3.13
C ASN A 78 19.46 -15.61 4.51
N VAL A 79 19.03 -16.83 4.83
CA VAL A 79 19.45 -17.51 6.07
C VAL A 79 20.91 -17.92 6.00
N ILE A 80 21.36 -18.36 4.83
CA ILE A 80 22.74 -18.77 4.53
C ILE A 80 23.32 -17.75 3.54
N LYS A 81 24.47 -17.17 3.87
CA LYS A 81 25.18 -16.26 2.98
C LYS A 81 26.02 -17.09 2.01
N ASN A 82 25.88 -16.83 0.71
CA ASN A 82 26.80 -17.39 -0.28
C ASN A 82 28.10 -16.56 -0.24
N PRO A 83 29.27 -17.15 0.09
CA PRO A 83 30.53 -16.41 0.13
C PRO A 83 31.00 -15.92 -1.25
N LEU A 84 30.52 -16.52 -2.35
CA LEU A 84 30.89 -16.15 -3.72
C LEU A 84 29.95 -15.13 -4.37
N LEU A 85 28.74 -14.94 -3.83
CA LEU A 85 27.75 -13.98 -4.29
C LEU A 85 27.21 -13.20 -3.09
N PRO A 86 27.71 -11.98 -2.82
CA PRO A 86 27.36 -11.22 -1.62
C PRO A 86 25.93 -10.64 -1.63
N CYS A 87 25.11 -10.94 -2.65
CA CYS A 87 23.68 -10.61 -2.67
C CYS A 87 22.93 -11.39 -1.58
N ASN A 88 22.80 -10.75 -0.42
CA ASN A 88 22.13 -11.31 0.74
C ASN A 88 20.64 -10.92 0.84
N SER A 89 20.15 -10.04 -0.03
CA SER A 89 18.75 -9.59 0.00
C SER A 89 17.82 -10.64 -0.62
N GLN A 90 16.69 -10.89 0.05
CA GLN A 90 15.57 -11.64 -0.51
C GLN A 90 14.41 -10.74 -0.93
N GLY A 91 14.36 -9.52 -0.40
CA GLY A 91 13.27 -8.62 -0.67
C GLY A 91 13.17 -7.50 0.36
N LEU A 92 12.18 -6.65 0.13
CA LEU A 92 11.89 -5.49 0.94
C LEU A 92 10.38 -5.42 1.19
N LEU A 93 10.01 -5.02 2.40
CA LEU A 93 8.69 -4.49 2.72
C LEU A 93 8.85 -3.04 3.13
N LEU A 94 8.09 -2.17 2.50
CA LEU A 94 7.95 -0.77 2.86
C LEU A 94 6.49 -0.54 3.26
N VAL A 95 6.28 -0.05 4.48
CA VAL A 95 4.99 0.38 4.98
C VAL A 95 4.98 1.90 4.97
N ILE A 96 4.08 2.50 4.21
CA ILE A 96 3.98 3.96 4.05
C ILE A 96 2.64 4.40 4.61
N VAL A 97 2.67 5.39 5.50
CA VAL A 97 1.47 6.08 5.97
C VAL A 97 1.38 7.40 5.22
N ARG A 98 0.25 7.65 4.57
CA ARG A 98 0.06 8.82 3.71
C ARG A 98 -1.38 9.30 3.74
N ILE A 99 -1.57 10.60 3.47
CA ILE A 99 -2.88 11.19 3.24
C ILE A 99 -3.10 11.30 1.73
N LYS A 100 -4.30 10.95 1.29
CA LYS A 100 -4.77 11.17 -0.07
C LYS A 100 -5.98 12.08 -0.04
N GLN A 101 -6.25 12.72 -1.17
CA GLN A 101 -7.50 13.45 -1.39
C GLN A 101 -8.14 12.95 -2.67
N VAL A 102 -9.44 12.66 -2.62
CA VAL A 102 -10.23 12.29 -3.80
C VAL A 102 -11.09 13.48 -4.24
N LYS A 103 -11.51 13.51 -5.50
CA LYS A 103 -12.32 14.63 -6.01
C LYS A 103 -13.77 14.56 -5.53
N GLU A 104 -14.27 13.35 -5.35
CA GLU A 104 -15.66 13.07 -4.99
C GLU A 104 -15.83 13.03 -3.46
N LYS A 105 -17.04 13.34 -2.98
CA LYS A 105 -17.36 13.23 -1.55
C LYS A 105 -17.40 11.75 -1.15
N ILE A 106 -16.84 11.41 0.00
CA ILE A 106 -16.89 10.06 0.57
C ILE A 106 -18.09 9.97 1.51
N ASP A 107 -19.02 9.07 1.23
CA ASP A 107 -20.19 8.82 2.10
C ASP A 107 -19.92 7.66 3.07
N ASP A 108 -19.29 6.60 2.58
CA ASP A 108 -18.90 5.41 3.32
C ASP A 108 -17.71 4.68 2.65
N VAL A 109 -17.26 3.58 3.26
CA VAL A 109 -16.12 2.78 2.77
C VAL A 109 -16.38 2.17 1.38
N GLU A 110 -17.62 1.81 1.07
CA GLU A 110 -17.98 1.21 -0.22
C GLU A 110 -17.99 2.26 -1.33
N SER A 111 -18.51 3.46 -1.04
CA SER A 111 -18.40 4.62 -1.92
C SER A 111 -16.94 4.99 -2.19
N LEU A 112 -16.08 4.94 -1.17
CA LEU A 112 -14.65 5.15 -1.33
C LEU A 112 -14.04 4.11 -2.28
N GLY A 113 -14.40 2.83 -2.13
CA GLY A 113 -13.93 1.78 -3.05
C GLY A 113 -14.28 2.06 -4.51
N ARG A 114 -15.51 2.47 -4.79
CA ARG A 114 -15.94 2.83 -6.15
C ARG A 114 -15.19 4.04 -6.71
N ILE A 115 -14.93 5.05 -5.88
CA ILE A 115 -14.15 6.24 -6.26
C ILE A 115 -12.72 5.82 -6.64
N LEU A 116 -12.06 5.02 -5.80
CA LEU A 116 -10.68 4.56 -6.05
C LEU A 116 -10.57 3.69 -7.31
N GLU A 117 -11.50 2.76 -7.53
CA GLU A 117 -11.54 1.94 -8.75
C GLU A 117 -11.66 2.82 -10.01
N LYS A 118 -12.54 3.82 -9.96
CA LYS A 118 -12.76 4.77 -11.06
C LYS A 118 -11.53 5.63 -11.32
N GLU A 119 -10.98 6.28 -10.30
CA GLU A 119 -9.79 7.15 -10.45
C GLU A 119 -8.58 6.36 -11.01
N TYR A 120 -8.39 5.11 -10.58
CA TYR A 120 -7.36 4.22 -11.12
C TYR A 120 -7.56 3.94 -12.61
N VAL A 121 -8.77 3.54 -12.99
CA VAL A 121 -9.10 3.19 -14.38
C VAL A 121 -9.00 4.42 -15.27
N ASP A 122 -9.63 5.54 -14.89
CA ASP A 122 -9.63 6.79 -15.65
C ASP A 122 -8.20 7.28 -15.90
N TYR A 123 -7.28 7.09 -14.95
CA TYR A 123 -5.89 7.50 -15.10
C TYR A 123 -5.09 6.55 -16.02
N TYR A 124 -5.03 5.25 -15.72
CA TYR A 124 -4.14 4.34 -16.46
C TYR A 124 -4.69 3.90 -17.82
N HIS A 125 -6.02 3.94 -18.00
CA HIS A 125 -6.71 3.52 -19.22
C HIS A 125 -7.22 4.71 -20.05
N ASP A 126 -6.72 5.92 -19.78
CA ASP A 126 -7.00 7.10 -20.61
C ASP A 126 -6.66 6.79 -22.09
N PRO A 127 -7.58 7.02 -23.04
CA PRO A 127 -7.32 6.82 -24.46
C PRO A 127 -6.33 7.82 -25.05
N ASN A 128 -5.97 8.88 -24.31
CA ASN A 128 -4.98 9.89 -24.71
C ASN A 128 -3.77 9.86 -23.76
N PRO A 129 -2.83 8.92 -23.96
CA PRO A 129 -1.65 8.79 -23.11
C PRO A 129 -0.82 10.09 -23.04
N ASP A 130 -0.22 10.31 -21.88
CA ASP A 130 0.68 11.44 -21.65
C ASP A 130 2.09 10.93 -21.36
N HIS A 131 3.01 11.18 -22.29
CA HIS A 131 4.40 10.71 -22.16
C HIS A 131 5.18 11.36 -21.01
N LYS A 132 4.65 12.41 -20.36
CA LYS A 132 5.26 13.03 -19.18
C LYS A 132 4.77 12.44 -17.86
N SER A 133 3.72 11.62 -17.87
CA SER A 133 3.15 10.97 -16.69
C SER A 133 2.89 9.48 -16.95
N GLN A 134 2.19 8.80 -16.04
CA GLN A 134 1.72 7.43 -16.27
C GLN A 134 0.27 7.38 -16.77
N ARG A 135 -0.32 8.54 -17.11
CA ARG A 135 -1.68 8.60 -17.65
C ARG A 135 -1.75 7.89 -19.00
N GLY A 136 -2.73 7.00 -19.17
CA GLY A 136 -2.90 6.16 -20.36
C GLY A 136 -1.83 5.08 -20.55
N ARG A 137 -1.02 4.79 -19.51
CA ARG A 137 0.09 3.83 -19.64
C ARG A 137 -0.37 2.40 -19.96
N HIS A 138 -1.50 1.95 -19.40
CA HIS A 138 -2.06 0.64 -19.73
C HIS A 138 -2.47 0.58 -21.20
N THR A 139 -3.12 1.63 -21.71
CA THR A 139 -3.53 1.74 -23.12
C THR A 139 -2.32 1.56 -24.04
N GLU A 140 -1.23 2.31 -23.79
CA GLU A 140 0.00 2.22 -24.57
C GLU A 140 0.63 0.82 -24.51
N ASP A 141 0.75 0.23 -23.31
CA ASP A 141 1.33 -1.10 -23.14
C ASP A 141 0.51 -2.19 -23.85
N MET A 142 -0.83 -2.08 -23.82
CA MET A 142 -1.71 -3.05 -24.49
C MET A 142 -1.68 -2.93 -26.01
N GLU A 143 -1.65 -1.71 -26.55
CA GLU A 143 -1.45 -1.51 -28.00
C GLU A 143 -0.12 -2.09 -28.48
N ASN A 144 0.95 -1.92 -27.68
CA ASN A 144 2.25 -2.54 -27.95
C ASN A 144 2.17 -4.07 -27.95
N ALA A 145 1.51 -4.65 -26.95
CA ALA A 145 1.32 -6.09 -26.85
C ALA A 145 0.52 -6.64 -28.04
N TYR A 146 -0.57 -5.98 -28.46
CA TYR A 146 -1.33 -6.39 -29.64
C TYR A 146 -0.51 -6.29 -30.93
N ARG A 147 0.25 -5.21 -31.13
CA ARG A 147 1.12 -5.08 -32.30
C ARG A 147 2.17 -6.19 -32.37
N TYR A 148 2.78 -6.54 -31.25
CA TYR A 148 3.73 -7.65 -31.17
C TYR A 148 3.03 -8.98 -31.46
N ALA A 149 1.90 -9.25 -30.79
CA ALA A 149 1.16 -10.48 -30.95
C ALA A 149 0.73 -10.72 -32.40
N ASN A 150 0.20 -9.68 -33.05
CA ASN A 150 -0.23 -9.75 -34.44
C ASN A 150 0.94 -9.93 -35.42
N LYS A 151 2.15 -9.47 -35.07
CA LYS A 151 3.35 -9.70 -35.87
C LYS A 151 3.85 -11.15 -35.77
N VAL A 152 3.73 -11.78 -34.61
CA VAL A 152 4.26 -13.13 -34.34
C VAL A 152 3.28 -14.22 -34.75
N TRP A 153 2.01 -14.11 -34.34
CA TRP A 153 0.99 -15.14 -34.54
C TRP A 153 -0.12 -14.74 -35.52
N GLY A 154 -0.04 -13.55 -36.11
CA GLY A 154 -1.11 -13.02 -36.98
C GLY A 154 -2.34 -12.51 -36.20
N ASN A 155 -3.26 -11.86 -36.93
CA ASN A 155 -4.55 -11.44 -36.38
C ASN A 155 -5.52 -12.63 -36.19
N LEU A 156 -5.33 -13.67 -37.01
CA LEU A 156 -6.06 -14.93 -37.00
C LEU A 156 -4.99 -16.02 -37.02
N PRO A 157 -4.65 -16.60 -35.85
CA PRO A 157 -3.64 -17.65 -35.77
C PRO A 157 -4.02 -18.86 -36.64
N ASP A 158 -3.00 -19.47 -37.25
CA ASP A 158 -3.18 -20.59 -38.21
C ASP A 158 -3.45 -21.93 -37.51
N SER A 159 -3.16 -22.02 -36.20
CA SER A 159 -3.34 -23.22 -35.38
C SER A 159 -3.89 -22.92 -33.99
N ASP A 160 -4.43 -23.96 -33.33
CA ASP A 160 -4.87 -23.88 -31.93
C ASP A 160 -3.70 -23.59 -30.98
N ASP A 161 -2.52 -24.17 -31.24
CA ASP A 161 -1.32 -23.94 -30.43
C ASP A 161 -0.87 -22.47 -30.50
N ASP A 162 -0.83 -21.87 -31.70
CA ASP A 162 -0.52 -20.45 -31.87
C ASP A 162 -1.55 -19.54 -31.18
N SER A 163 -2.83 -19.95 -31.20
CA SER A 163 -3.90 -19.22 -30.49
C SER A 163 -3.68 -19.23 -28.98
N ILE A 164 -3.29 -20.37 -28.41
CA ILE A 164 -2.97 -20.51 -26.98
C ILE A 164 -1.77 -19.63 -26.62
N GLU A 165 -0.65 -19.74 -27.34
CA GLU A 165 0.55 -18.95 -27.07
C GLU A 165 0.30 -17.44 -27.17
N ARG A 166 -0.44 -17.02 -28.20
CA ARG A 166 -0.84 -15.62 -28.38
C ARG A 166 -1.66 -15.12 -27.18
N ASN A 167 -2.64 -15.89 -26.74
CA ASN A 167 -3.50 -15.51 -25.62
C ASN A 167 -2.72 -15.48 -24.30
N ASP A 168 -1.82 -16.43 -24.08
CA ASP A 168 -0.94 -16.47 -22.92
C ASP A 168 -0.01 -15.25 -22.87
N TYR A 169 0.56 -14.85 -24.02
CA TYR A 169 1.37 -13.63 -24.13
C TYR A 169 0.56 -12.37 -23.82
N LEU A 170 -0.64 -12.23 -24.39
CA LEU A 170 -1.49 -11.06 -24.18
C LEU A 170 -1.97 -10.97 -22.73
N LEU A 171 -2.37 -12.09 -22.12
CA LEU A 171 -2.73 -12.17 -20.71
C LEU A 171 -1.53 -11.83 -19.82
N GLY A 172 -0.37 -12.40 -20.11
CA GLY A 172 0.87 -12.11 -19.37
C GLY A 172 1.29 -10.63 -19.49
N SER A 173 1.03 -10.00 -20.63
CA SER A 173 1.28 -8.57 -20.84
C SER A 173 0.29 -7.72 -20.04
N TYR A 174 -1.01 -8.02 -20.14
CA TYR A 174 -2.06 -7.38 -19.35
C TYR A 174 -1.78 -7.40 -17.85
N LEU A 175 -1.39 -8.56 -17.30
CA LEU A 175 -1.07 -8.74 -15.89
C LEU A 175 0.21 -7.99 -15.46
N ARG A 176 1.11 -7.65 -16.40
CA ARG A 176 2.31 -6.84 -16.17
C ARG A 176 2.10 -5.34 -16.42
N SER A 177 0.97 -4.94 -16.97
CA SER A 177 0.62 -3.53 -17.15
C SER A 177 -0.12 -3.03 -15.91
N TYR A 178 -1.20 -2.27 -16.06
CA TYR A 178 -1.99 -1.72 -14.96
C TYR A 178 -3.44 -2.20 -15.09
N PRO A 179 -3.70 -3.51 -14.83
CA PRO A 179 -5.05 -4.05 -14.93
C PRO A 179 -5.96 -3.32 -13.91
N PRO A 180 -7.27 -3.16 -14.19
CA PRO A 180 -8.20 -2.55 -13.26
C PRO A 180 -8.12 -3.19 -11.88
N ILE A 181 -8.13 -2.35 -10.85
CA ILE A 181 -8.13 -2.79 -9.46
C ILE A 181 -9.54 -3.15 -9.02
N LYS A 182 -9.62 -3.95 -7.96
CA LYS A 182 -10.86 -4.21 -7.22
C LYS A 182 -10.68 -3.82 -5.77
N CYS A 183 -11.60 -3.01 -5.27
CA CYS A 183 -11.70 -2.63 -3.88
C CYS A 183 -12.63 -3.59 -3.12
N GLU A 184 -12.24 -3.90 -1.88
CA GLU A 184 -12.98 -4.72 -0.95
C GLU A 184 -13.13 -3.97 0.38
N SER A 185 -14.34 -3.95 0.93
CA SER A 185 -14.59 -3.41 2.27
C SER A 185 -14.13 -4.43 3.32
N VAL A 186 -13.09 -4.08 4.07
CA VAL A 186 -12.54 -4.94 5.14
C VAL A 186 -12.62 -4.24 6.50
N LYS A 187 -13.01 -4.97 7.53
CA LYS A 187 -13.03 -4.45 8.91
C LYS A 187 -11.85 -5.03 9.68
N ILE A 188 -10.97 -4.17 10.20
CA ILE A 188 -9.78 -4.55 10.96
C ILE A 188 -9.75 -3.71 12.23
N GLY A 189 -9.75 -4.38 13.38
CA GLY A 189 -9.89 -3.71 14.68
C GLY A 189 -11.18 -2.86 14.74
N LYS A 190 -11.02 -1.57 15.07
CA LYS A 190 -12.13 -0.61 15.22
C LYS A 190 -12.60 -0.02 13.89
N TYR A 191 -11.82 -0.17 12.80
CA TYR A 191 -12.00 0.62 11.59
C TYR A 191 -12.35 -0.22 10.36
N GLY A 192 -13.10 0.40 9.44
CA GLY A 192 -13.39 -0.14 8.12
C GLY A 192 -12.49 0.50 7.07
N TYR A 193 -11.92 -0.31 6.20
CA TYR A 193 -10.99 0.11 5.15
C TYR A 193 -11.51 -0.32 3.79
N SER A 194 -11.30 0.53 2.79
CA SER A 194 -11.38 0.13 1.39
C SER A 194 -10.01 -0.41 0.98
N LYS A 195 -9.91 -1.74 0.84
CA LYS A 195 -8.66 -2.46 0.53
C LYS A 195 -8.58 -2.73 -0.97
N TYR A 196 -7.45 -2.44 -1.59
CA TYR A 196 -7.16 -2.92 -2.95
C TYR A 196 -5.69 -3.30 -3.10
N VAL A 197 -5.38 -3.99 -4.21
CA VAL A 197 -4.05 -4.50 -4.51
C VAL A 197 -3.61 -4.02 -5.89
N GLU A 198 -2.37 -3.53 -5.98
CA GLU A 198 -1.71 -3.24 -7.24
C GLU A 198 -0.51 -4.16 -7.48
N GLY A 199 -0.32 -4.50 -8.75
CA GLY A 199 0.77 -5.35 -9.18
C GLY A 199 0.55 -6.81 -8.84
N ASN A 200 1.56 -7.61 -9.12
CA ASN A 200 1.50 -9.04 -8.90
C ASN A 200 2.91 -9.56 -8.67
N ILE A 201 3.11 -10.26 -7.55
CA ILE A 201 4.43 -10.73 -7.15
C ILE A 201 5.03 -11.75 -8.16
N ASP A 202 4.19 -12.50 -8.86
CA ASP A 202 4.63 -13.51 -9.82
C ASP A 202 5.00 -12.91 -11.18
N TYR A 203 4.39 -11.79 -11.57
CA TYR A 203 4.63 -11.14 -12.87
C TYR A 203 5.55 -9.92 -12.82
N LYS A 204 5.52 -9.15 -11.71
CA LYS A 204 6.25 -7.88 -11.53
C LYS A 204 7.32 -7.93 -10.44
N ASN A 205 7.42 -9.04 -9.69
CA ASN A 205 8.25 -9.12 -8.48
C ASN A 205 7.94 -8.02 -7.44
N THR A 206 6.80 -7.35 -7.57
CA THR A 206 6.34 -6.27 -6.69
C THR A 206 4.83 -6.37 -6.55
N VAL A 207 4.33 -6.19 -5.33
CA VAL A 207 2.91 -6.03 -5.04
C VAL A 207 2.74 -4.93 -4.00
N ARG A 208 1.72 -4.10 -4.17
CA ARG A 208 1.33 -3.06 -3.22
C ARG A 208 -0.07 -3.40 -2.73
N ARG A 209 -0.29 -3.33 -1.42
CA ARG A 209 -1.62 -3.46 -0.81
C ARG A 209 -1.95 -2.17 -0.12
N PHE A 210 -3.14 -1.65 -0.35
CA PHE A 210 -3.57 -0.38 0.20
C PHE A 210 -4.75 -0.59 1.11
N TYR A 211 -4.72 0.04 2.27
CA TYR A 211 -5.82 0.08 3.22
C TYR A 211 -6.21 1.55 3.41
N ASN A 212 -7.35 1.92 2.86
CA ASN A 212 -7.78 3.31 2.76
C ASN A 212 -8.92 3.55 3.74
N LEU A 213 -8.68 4.41 4.73
CA LEU A 213 -9.62 4.81 5.77
C LEU A 213 -10.12 6.23 5.46
N PRO A 214 -11.43 6.43 5.20
CA PRO A 214 -12.00 7.77 5.18
C PRO A 214 -11.76 8.48 6.51
N ILE A 215 -11.29 9.72 6.46
CA ILE A 215 -11.08 10.51 7.69
C ILE A 215 -12.06 11.68 7.78
N LYS A 216 -11.86 12.74 7.00
CA LYS A 216 -12.69 13.95 7.01
C LYS A 216 -12.91 14.40 5.58
N ASP A 217 -14.15 14.75 5.26
CA ASP A 217 -14.56 15.22 3.93
C ASP A 217 -14.14 14.24 2.82
N ASN A 218 -13.23 14.67 1.94
CA ASN A 218 -12.68 13.89 0.84
C ASN A 218 -11.23 13.42 1.09
N TYR A 219 -10.77 13.47 2.35
CA TYR A 219 -9.44 13.01 2.75
C TYR A 219 -9.46 11.57 3.26
N ILE A 220 -8.39 10.87 2.97
CA ILE A 220 -8.19 9.46 3.27
C ILE A 220 -6.86 9.30 3.97
N LEU A 221 -6.85 8.58 5.09
CA LEU A 221 -5.61 8.01 5.64
C LEU A 221 -5.36 6.66 4.95
N SER A 222 -4.23 6.53 4.27
CA SER A 222 -3.88 5.33 3.51
C SER A 222 -2.62 4.69 4.07
N PHE A 223 -2.72 3.38 4.36
CA PHE A 223 -1.57 2.53 4.61
C PHE A 223 -1.24 1.77 3.34
N GLU A 224 -0.06 2.01 2.79
CA GLU A 224 0.50 1.24 1.69
C GLU A 224 1.52 0.22 2.23
N PHE A 225 1.28 -1.06 1.94
CA PHE A 225 2.23 -2.14 2.15
C PHE A 225 2.83 -2.56 0.81
N LYS A 226 4.05 -2.10 0.53
CA LYS A 226 4.77 -2.37 -0.71
C LYS A 226 5.81 -3.46 -0.49
N TYR A 227 5.62 -4.57 -1.18
CA TYR A 227 6.51 -5.72 -1.16
C TYR A 227 7.27 -5.82 -2.46
N ARG A 228 8.58 -6.06 -2.38
CA ARG A 228 9.46 -6.29 -3.54
C ARG A 228 10.29 -7.55 -3.33
N LEU A 229 10.33 -8.44 -4.32
CA LEU A 229 11.31 -9.53 -4.38
C LEU A 229 12.64 -8.99 -4.88
N GLU A 230 13.72 -9.38 -4.21
CA GLU A 230 15.08 -9.10 -4.67
C GLU A 230 15.83 -10.42 -4.84
N GLY A 231 16.58 -10.51 -5.94
CA GLY A 231 17.41 -11.68 -6.27
C GLY A 231 16.65 -12.88 -6.85
N GLU A 232 17.37 -13.70 -7.60
CA GLU A 232 16.86 -14.93 -8.23
C GLU A 232 16.55 -16.05 -7.22
N ALA A 233 17.14 -16.01 -6.02
CA ALA A 233 17.06 -17.07 -5.01
C ALA A 233 15.85 -16.97 -4.05
N SER A 234 15.08 -15.88 -4.11
CA SER A 234 14.06 -15.53 -3.11
C SER A 234 12.64 -16.02 -3.48
N LYS A 235 12.50 -17.28 -3.93
CA LYS A 235 11.30 -17.64 -4.70
C LYS A 235 10.14 -18.28 -3.93
N LYS A 236 10.31 -19.32 -3.09
CA LYS A 236 9.12 -20.06 -2.60
C LYS A 236 8.62 -19.65 -1.22
N LYS A 237 9.52 -19.59 -0.22
CA LYS A 237 9.11 -19.37 1.18
C LYS A 237 8.74 -17.92 1.47
N PHE A 238 9.49 -16.96 0.92
CA PHE A 238 9.16 -15.55 1.04
C PHE A 238 7.83 -15.22 0.34
N ARG A 239 7.62 -15.73 -0.89
CA ARG A 239 6.30 -15.64 -1.56
C ARG A 239 5.18 -16.25 -0.73
N LYS A 240 5.38 -17.46 -0.18
CA LYS A 240 4.38 -18.08 0.71
C LYS A 240 4.08 -17.22 1.94
N TRP A 241 5.09 -16.60 2.53
CA TRP A 241 4.88 -15.68 3.65
C TRP A 241 4.08 -14.44 3.23
N LEU A 242 4.43 -13.81 2.11
CA LEU A 242 3.72 -12.67 1.53
C LEU A 242 2.24 -12.97 1.25
N LEU A 243 1.93 -14.17 0.74
CA LEU A 243 0.55 -14.59 0.50
C LEU A 243 -0.29 -14.66 1.79
N SER A 244 0.35 -14.76 2.96
CA SER A 244 -0.29 -14.73 4.28
C SER A 244 -0.01 -13.44 5.07
N SER A 245 0.68 -12.46 4.48
CA SER A 245 1.13 -11.28 5.23
C SER A 245 -0.02 -10.33 5.55
N ASP A 246 -1.10 -10.35 4.78
CA ASP A 246 -2.28 -9.53 5.01
C ASP A 246 -2.98 -9.93 6.30
N GLU A 247 -3.28 -11.22 6.47
CA GLU A 247 -3.91 -11.77 7.67
C GLU A 247 -3.01 -11.77 8.91
N THR A 248 -1.71 -11.51 8.75
CA THR A 248 -0.74 -11.62 9.86
C THR A 248 -0.06 -10.31 10.20
N PHE A 249 0.76 -9.76 9.31
CA PHE A 249 1.56 -8.58 9.59
C PHE A 249 0.75 -7.29 9.38
N GLU A 250 0.07 -7.19 8.24
CA GLU A 250 -0.64 -5.98 7.84
C GLU A 250 -1.82 -5.76 8.80
N HIS A 251 -2.65 -6.79 9.04
CA HIS A 251 -3.74 -6.73 10.01
C HIS A 251 -3.25 -6.32 11.41
N LYS A 252 -2.16 -6.92 11.92
CA LYS A 252 -1.65 -6.57 13.26
C LYS A 252 -1.19 -5.12 13.38
N ILE A 253 -0.63 -4.52 12.33
CA ILE A 253 -0.32 -3.09 12.34
C ILE A 253 -1.61 -2.28 12.34
N LEU A 254 -2.53 -2.59 11.43
CA LEU A 254 -3.79 -1.86 11.29
C LEU A 254 -4.70 -1.98 12.52
N GLU A 255 -4.63 -3.09 13.26
CA GLU A 255 -5.33 -3.29 14.55
C GLU A 255 -4.80 -2.37 15.66
N THR A 256 -3.56 -1.91 15.56
CA THR A 256 -2.97 -0.98 16.54
C THR A 256 -3.34 0.46 16.27
N LEU A 257 -4.01 0.76 15.15
CA LEU A 257 -4.49 2.10 14.88
C LEU A 257 -5.48 2.50 15.99
N ASP A 258 -5.26 3.66 16.58
CA ASP A 258 -6.21 4.34 17.44
C ASP A 258 -6.31 5.80 17.01
N ILE A 259 -7.53 6.32 17.05
CA ILE A 259 -7.84 7.70 16.66
C ILE A 259 -8.53 8.34 17.85
N SER A 260 -7.86 9.30 18.46
CA SER A 260 -8.35 10.01 19.64
C SER A 260 -8.44 11.50 19.37
N ARG A 261 -9.43 12.16 20.00
CA ARG A 261 -9.57 13.61 19.92
C ARG A 261 -8.53 14.27 20.82
N LEU A 262 -7.93 15.36 20.37
CA LEU A 262 -7.16 16.26 21.23
C LEU A 262 -8.07 16.79 22.33
N VAL A 263 -7.75 16.50 23.58
CA VAL A 263 -8.39 17.16 24.72
C VAL A 263 -7.71 18.53 24.84
N ASP A 264 -8.45 19.59 24.59
CA ASP A 264 -7.94 20.95 24.82
C ASP A 264 -7.72 21.14 26.33
N ALA A 265 -6.55 21.64 26.72
CA ALA A 265 -6.23 21.96 28.12
C ALA A 265 -7.22 22.96 28.74
N SER A 266 -8.04 23.66 27.94
CA SER A 266 -9.12 24.54 28.42
C SER A 266 -10.27 23.78 29.08
N THR A 267 -10.53 22.52 28.70
CA THR A 267 -11.59 21.71 29.33
C THR A 267 -11.21 21.21 30.73
N GLU A 268 -9.92 21.11 31.07
CA GLU A 268 -9.50 20.79 32.44
C GLU A 268 -9.82 21.93 33.42
N ASN A 269 -9.74 23.18 32.96
CA ASN A 269 -10.12 24.34 33.77
C ASN A 269 -11.63 24.44 33.99
N GLU A 270 -12.47 24.07 33.01
CA GLU A 270 -13.93 24.02 33.20
C GLU A 270 -14.37 22.88 34.13
N ILE A 271 -13.76 21.69 34.02
CA ILE A 271 -14.06 20.56 34.91
C ILE A 271 -13.57 20.86 36.34
N ALA A 272 -12.40 21.48 36.50
CA ALA A 272 -11.91 21.95 37.81
C ALA A 272 -12.82 23.04 38.40
N PHE A 273 -13.27 24.00 37.59
CA PHE A 273 -14.17 25.08 38.00
C PHE A 273 -15.53 24.53 38.48
N ILE A 274 -16.14 23.60 37.73
CA ILE A 274 -17.40 22.96 38.12
C ILE A 274 -17.23 22.11 39.39
N SER A 275 -16.10 21.41 39.56
CA SER A 275 -15.82 20.64 40.79
C SER A 275 -15.66 21.52 42.05
N SER A 276 -15.24 22.78 41.86
CA SER A 276 -15.04 23.75 42.95
C SER A 276 -16.33 24.48 43.35
N GLN A 277 -17.32 24.57 42.46
CA GLN A 277 -18.63 25.18 42.76
C GLN A 277 -19.63 24.20 43.40
N GLY A 278 -19.38 22.88 43.34
CA GLY A 278 -20.19 21.87 44.03
C GLY A 278 -19.82 21.64 45.51
N LYS A 279 -18.95 22.48 46.09
CA LYS A 279 -18.45 22.37 47.47
C LYS A 279 -18.70 23.62 48.34
N GLN A 280 -19.70 24.43 48.02
CA GLN A 280 -20.18 25.51 48.90
C GLN A 280 -21.55 25.19 49.49
#